data_AF-A0A933GMD1-F1
#
_entry.id   AF-A0A933GMD1-F1
#
_cell.length_a   1.000
_cell.length_b   1.000
_cell.length_c   1.000
_cell.angle_alpha   90.00
_cell.angle_beta   90.00
_cell.angle_gamma   90.00
#
_symmetry.space_group_name_H-M   'P 1'
#
loop_
_entity.id
_entity.type
_entity.pdbx_description
1 polymer ?
#
loop_
_entity_poly.entity_id
_entity_poly.type
_entity_poly.pdbx_seq_one_letter_code
_entity_poly.pdbx_strand_id
1 'polypeptide(L)'
;MSLRSERRTKRRGRGQRAEGAPAATDILKVLKALKEALDHALTLTALARKVSLKVGPCQDICQQLSEEGLLEIEPDPETGNDLIKLSAKGMGLS
;
A
#
# COMPACT_ATOMS: atom_id res chain seq x y z
N MET A 1 44.53 -4.06 -41.64
CA MET A 1 43.24 -4.74 -41.86
C MET A 1 42.72 -5.26 -40.53
N SER A 2 41.44 -4.98 -40.26
CA SER A 2 40.54 -5.55 -39.25
C SER A 2 40.73 -5.18 -37.77
N LEU A 3 39.98 -4.13 -37.42
CA LEU A 3 39.53 -3.71 -36.10
C LEU A 3 38.79 -4.84 -35.37
N ARG A 4 39.15 -5.10 -34.09
CA ARG A 4 38.29 -5.82 -33.15
C ARG A 4 37.40 -4.84 -32.40
N SER A 5 36.28 -4.52 -33.02
CA SER A 5 34.94 -4.44 -32.40
C SER A 5 34.81 -5.56 -31.33
N GLU A 6 34.21 -5.41 -30.14
CA GLU A 6 32.89 -4.85 -29.86
C GLU A 6 32.67 -4.69 -28.35
N ARG A 7 32.22 -3.49 -27.99
CA ARG A 7 31.33 -3.09 -26.89
C ARG A 7 30.80 -4.20 -25.98
N ARG A 8 31.29 -4.23 -24.74
CA ARG A 8 30.64 -4.91 -23.61
C ARG A 8 29.61 -3.97 -22.96
N THR A 9 28.49 -3.74 -23.65
CA THR A 9 27.27 -3.19 -23.06
C THR A 9 26.26 -4.31 -22.87
N LYS A 10 25.88 -4.56 -21.62
CA LYS A 10 24.57 -5.08 -21.18
C LYS A 10 24.54 -4.94 -19.65
N ARG A 11 24.15 -3.76 -19.16
CA ARG A 11 22.82 -3.56 -18.55
C ARG A 11 22.41 -4.78 -17.72
N ARG A 12 22.84 -4.83 -16.46
CA ARG A 12 22.01 -5.44 -15.41
C ARG A 12 20.95 -4.42 -15.03
N GLY A 13 19.98 -4.24 -15.93
CA GLY A 13 18.67 -3.79 -15.52
C GLY A 13 18.11 -4.88 -14.62
N ARG A 14 18.16 -4.67 -13.31
CA ARG A 14 17.17 -5.29 -12.42
C ARG A 14 15.85 -4.59 -12.66
N GLY A 15 15.27 -4.88 -13.82
CA GLY A 15 13.84 -4.88 -13.96
C GLY A 15 13.33 -5.96 -13.03
N GLN A 16 12.48 -5.55 -12.10
CA GLN A 16 11.20 -6.20 -11.80
C GLN A 16 10.52 -5.30 -10.76
N ARG A 17 10.08 -4.12 -11.23
CA ARG A 17 8.79 -3.59 -10.83
C ARG A 17 7.76 -4.64 -11.24
N ALA A 18 7.48 -5.57 -10.34
CA ALA A 18 6.16 -6.13 -10.26
C ALA A 18 5.40 -5.25 -9.27
N GLU A 19 5.14 -3.99 -9.65
CA GLU A 19 4.02 -3.23 -9.10
C GLU A 19 2.77 -3.89 -9.68
N GLY A 20 2.45 -5.07 -9.16
CA GLY A 20 1.13 -5.64 -9.34
C GLY A 20 0.19 -4.74 -8.55
N ALA A 21 -0.81 -4.17 -9.22
CA ALA A 21 -1.92 -3.55 -8.52
C ALA A 21 -2.33 -4.46 -7.35
N PRO A 22 -2.54 -3.92 -6.15
CA PRO A 22 -2.88 -4.73 -5.01
C PRO A 22 -4.07 -5.61 -5.35
N ALA A 23 -4.02 -6.87 -4.95
CA ALA A 23 -5.09 -7.80 -5.26
C ALA A 23 -6.40 -7.22 -4.70
N ALA A 24 -7.46 -7.21 -5.50
CA ALA A 24 -8.76 -6.67 -5.09
C ALA A 24 -9.26 -7.29 -3.77
N THR A 25 -8.88 -8.55 -3.51
CA THR A 25 -9.15 -9.24 -2.24
C THR A 25 -8.47 -8.59 -1.03
N ASP A 26 -7.29 -8.02 -1.20
CA ASP A 26 -6.53 -7.39 -0.11
C ASP A 26 -7.04 -5.97 0.18
N ILE A 27 -7.47 -5.25 -0.85
CA ILE A 27 -8.20 -3.99 -0.72
C ILE A 27 -9.47 -4.19 0.12
N LEU A 28 -10.27 -5.21 -0.21
CA LEU A 28 -11.49 -5.52 0.53
C LEU A 28 -11.21 -5.91 1.99
N LYS A 29 -10.12 -6.65 2.24
CA LYS A 29 -9.70 -6.97 3.63
C LYS A 29 -9.34 -5.72 4.41
N VAL A 30 -8.63 -4.77 3.80
CA VAL A 30 -8.26 -3.50 4.46
C VAL A 30 -9.50 -2.69 4.83
N LEU A 31 -10.42 -2.49 3.88
CA LEU A 31 -11.67 -1.77 4.12
C LEU A 31 -12.52 -2.45 5.20
N LYS A 32 -12.64 -3.78 5.16
CA LYS A 32 -13.35 -4.54 6.19
C LYS A 32 -12.68 -4.42 7.56
N ALA A 33 -11.36 -4.54 7.61
CA ALA A 33 -10.59 -4.47 8.85
C ALA A 33 -10.74 -3.12 9.55
N LEU A 34 -10.76 -2.03 8.79
CA LEU A 34 -11.03 -0.67 9.28
C LEU A 34 -12.49 -0.52 9.70
N LYS A 35 -13.45 -1.04 8.94
CA LYS A 35 -14.88 -0.97 9.30
C LYS A 35 -15.18 -1.66 10.64
N GLU A 36 -14.52 -2.78 10.89
CA GLU A 36 -14.62 -3.54 12.14
C GLU A 36 -13.74 -2.97 13.28
N ALA A 37 -12.93 -1.94 13.02
CA ALA A 37 -12.12 -1.30 14.05
C ALA A 37 -12.94 -0.28 14.86
N LEU A 38 -12.53 -0.08 16.11
CA LEU A 38 -13.05 1.01 16.94
C LEU A 38 -12.75 2.34 16.23
N ASP A 39 -13.74 3.24 16.16
CA ASP A 39 -13.65 4.54 15.47
C ASP A 39 -13.29 4.48 13.98
N HIS A 40 -13.43 3.30 13.37
CA HIS A 40 -13.07 3.05 11.98
C HIS A 40 -11.61 3.42 11.62
N ALA A 41 -10.74 3.36 12.62
CA ALA A 41 -9.35 3.80 12.55
C ALA A 41 -8.40 2.71 13.06
N LEU A 42 -7.28 2.51 12.37
CA LEU A 42 -6.18 1.63 12.82
C LEU A 42 -4.84 2.20 12.41
N THR A 43 -3.82 2.02 13.24
CA THR A 43 -2.44 2.30 12.81
C THR A 43 -2.04 1.35 11.68
N LEU A 44 -1.19 1.80 10.76
CA LEU A 44 -0.73 1.03 9.61
C LEU A 44 -0.16 -0.33 10.04
N THR A 45 0.60 -0.37 11.13
CA THR A 45 1.14 -1.60 11.71
C THR A 45 0.05 -2.56 12.22
N ALA A 46 -0.98 -2.04 12.89
CA ALA A 46 -2.09 -2.84 13.39
C ALA A 46 -2.97 -3.35 12.24
N LEU A 47 -3.23 -2.50 11.25
CA LEU A 47 -3.96 -2.85 10.04
C LEU A 47 -3.25 -3.98 9.29
N ALA A 48 -1.95 -3.80 8.99
CA ALA A 48 -1.14 -4.80 8.31
C ALA A 48 -1.16 -6.16 9.03
N ARG A 49 -1.07 -6.16 10.37
CA ARG A 49 -1.22 -7.38 11.18
C ARG A 49 -2.61 -8.01 11.05
N LYS A 50 -3.68 -7.20 11.12
CA LYS A 50 -5.07 -7.67 11.05
C LYS A 50 -5.39 -8.31 9.69
N VAL A 51 -4.86 -7.76 8.60
CA VAL A 51 -5.04 -8.32 7.25
C VAL A 51 -3.97 -9.34 6.84
N SER A 52 -3.04 -9.69 7.74
CA SER A 52 -1.90 -10.58 7.47
C SER A 52 -1.04 -10.14 6.27
N LEU A 53 -0.84 -8.82 6.12
CA LEU A 53 0.02 -8.23 5.09
C LEU A 53 1.31 -7.65 5.71
N LYS A 54 2.33 -7.50 4.87
CA LYS A 54 3.51 -6.70 5.22
C LYS A 54 3.14 -5.21 5.20
N VAL A 55 3.84 -4.41 6.00
CA VAL A 55 3.61 -2.97 6.13
C VAL A 55 3.70 -2.27 4.77
N GLY A 56 4.73 -2.54 3.96
CA GLY A 56 4.88 -1.91 2.63
C GLY A 56 3.68 -2.12 1.70
N PRO A 57 3.29 -3.36 1.37
CA PRO A 57 2.09 -3.62 0.57
C PRO A 57 0.80 -3.05 1.18
N CYS A 58 0.67 -3.07 2.51
CA CYS A 58 -0.49 -2.47 3.18
C CYS A 58 -0.48 -0.94 3.01
N GLN A 59 0.68 -0.32 3.07
CA GLN A 59 0.87 1.12 2.85
C GLN A 59 0.53 1.49 1.42
N ASP A 60 1.00 0.74 0.43
CA ASP A 60 0.67 0.95 -0.99
C ASP A 60 -0.86 0.91 -1.21
N ILE A 61 -1.55 -0.06 -0.60
CA ILE A 61 -3.02 -0.15 -0.65
C ILE A 61 -3.67 1.07 0.01
N CYS A 62 -3.22 1.43 1.21
CA CYS A 62 -3.80 2.57 1.94
C CYS A 62 -3.61 3.87 1.17
N GLN A 63 -2.44 4.06 0.56
CA GLN A 63 -2.12 5.22 -0.26
C GLN A 63 -3.04 5.29 -1.48
N GLN A 64 -3.23 4.20 -2.21
CA GLN A 64 -4.16 4.14 -3.34
C GLN A 64 -5.59 4.47 -2.92
N LEU A 65 -6.08 3.86 -1.84
CA LEU A 65 -7.42 4.12 -1.33
C LEU A 65 -7.58 5.55 -0.81
N SER A 66 -6.49 6.16 -0.32
CA SER A 66 -6.49 7.56 0.08
C SER A 66 -6.55 8.50 -1.13
N GLU A 67 -5.83 8.18 -2.22
CA GLU A 67 -5.93 8.90 -3.49
C GLU A 67 -7.33 8.81 -4.11
N GLU A 68 -8.03 7.69 -3.93
CA GLU A 68 -9.44 7.53 -4.31
C GLU A 68 -10.42 8.23 -3.34
N GLY A 69 -9.91 8.77 -2.22
CA GLY A 69 -10.70 9.48 -1.20
C GLY A 69 -11.52 8.55 -0.31
N LEU A 70 -11.18 7.27 -0.23
CA LEU A 70 -11.85 6.26 0.61
C LEU A 70 -11.24 6.19 2.01
N LEU A 71 -9.96 6.55 2.15
CA LEU A 71 -9.23 6.56 3.41
C LEU A 71 -8.54 7.90 3.66
N GLU A 72 -8.34 8.21 4.93
CA GLU A 72 -7.52 9.33 5.40
C GLU A 72 -6.32 8.75 6.15
N ILE A 73 -5.13 9.26 5.83
CA ILE A 73 -3.87 8.86 6.45
C ILE A 73 -3.36 10.06 7.23
N GLU A 74 -3.30 9.93 8.55
CA GLU A 74 -2.81 10.99 9.44
C GLU A 74 -1.64 10.47 10.26
N PRO A 75 -0.57 11.25 10.46
CA PRO A 75 0.49 10.88 11.37
C PRO A 75 -0.04 10.90 12.81
N ASP A 76 0.10 9.80 13.52
CA ASP A 76 -0.23 9.70 14.94
C ASP A 76 0.91 10.30 15.79
N PRO A 77 0.70 11.44 16.49
CA PRO A 77 1.74 12.10 17.26
C PRO A 77 2.13 11.33 18.54
N GLU A 78 1.29 10.41 19.02
CA GLU A 78 1.55 9.63 20.23
C GLU A 78 2.39 8.38 19.92
N THR A 79 2.11 7.73 18.79
CA THR A 79 2.78 6.47 18.43
C THR A 79 3.86 6.63 17.34
N GLY A 80 3.88 7.76 16.65
CA GLY A 80 4.77 8.01 15.51
C GLY A 80 4.46 7.15 14.29
N ASN A 81 3.32 6.47 14.25
CA ASN A 81 2.87 5.65 13.13
C ASN A 81 1.81 6.37 12.32
N ASP A 82 1.63 5.96 11.06
CA ASP A 82 0.50 6.42 10.26
C ASP A 82 -0.80 5.80 10.78
N LEU A 83 -1.76 6.64 11.12
CA LEU A 83 -3.13 6.28 11.47
C LEU A 83 -3.99 6.30 10.21
N ILE A 84 -4.57 5.15 9.89
CA ILE A 84 -5.43 4.95 8.72
C ILE A 84 -6.88 5.00 9.19
N LYS A 85 -7.66 5.94 8.66
CA LYS A 85 -9.08 6.15 8.99
C LYS A 85 -9.94 5.94 7.75
N LEU A 86 -11.11 5.35 7.91
CA LEU A 86 -12.13 5.32 6.84
C LEU A 86 -12.74 6.70 6.66
N SER A 87 -12.77 7.17 5.41
CA SER A 87 -13.47 8.40 5.06
C SER A 87 -14.99 8.17 4.99
N ALA A 88 -15.77 9.26 4.97
CA ALA A 88 -17.22 9.20 4.76
C ALA A 88 -17.60 8.49 3.44
N LYS A 89 -16.78 8.60 2.39
CA LYS A 89 -16.98 7.87 1.14
C LYS A 89 -16.71 6.38 1.29
N GLY A 90 -15.65 6.02 2.02
CA GLY A 90 -15.33 4.62 2.33
C GLY A 90 -16.42 3.93 3.16
N MET A 91 -17.06 4.66 4.09
CA MET A 91 -18.21 4.15 4.85
C MET A 91 -19.44 3.86 3.98
N GLY A 92 -19.64 4.63 2.90
CA GLY A 92 -20.79 4.51 2.00
C GLY A 92 -20.72 3.38 0.96
N LEU A 93 -19.57 2.72 0.79
CA LEU A 93 -19.36 1.64 -0.20
C LEU A 93 -19.82 0.24 0.28
N SER A 94 -20.72 0.18 1.27
CA SER A 94 -21.24 -1.06 1.84
C SER A 94 -22.61 -1.44 1.32
#